data_AF-A0A2S8BGD9-F1
#
_entry.id   AF-A0A2S8BGD9-F1
#
_cell.length_a   1.000
_cell.length_b   1.000
_cell.length_c   1.000
_cell.angle_alpha   90.00
_cell.angle_beta   90.00
_cell.angle_gamma   90.00
#
_symmetry.space_group_name_H-M   'P 1'
#
loop_
_entity.id
_entity.type
_entity.pdbx_description
1 polymer ?
#
loop_
_entity_poly.entity_id
_entity_poly.type
_entity_poly.pdbx_seq_one_letter_code
_entity_poly.pdbx_strand_id
1 'polypeptide(L)'
;MLARTALGRPTRVLLAGHLDTVPVADNLPSRRSFGDDGELLHGCGTVDMKSGDAVFLHLAATLDAPAHDLTLVFYDCEEIEAAANGLGRIERDLPDWLRADVAILGEPSGGYIEAGCQGHAARGDPRRRRLAPRHPVGARPVAGRGRRGSDHVPAGAGFAGRYRYRADRRRRGGAGRR
;
A
#
# COMPACT_ATOMS: atom_id res chain seq x y z
N MET A 1 -13.74 -5.21 -2.84
CA MET A 1 -14.52 -4.07 -2.30
C MET A 1 -13.90 -2.77 -2.75
N LEU A 2 -14.74 -1.80 -3.14
CA LEU A 2 -14.33 -0.46 -3.57
C LEU A 2 -15.12 0.59 -2.79
N ALA A 3 -14.43 1.59 -2.23
CA ALA A 3 -15.06 2.72 -1.55
C ALA A 3 -14.27 4.01 -1.82
N ARG A 4 -14.94 5.16 -1.85
CA ARG A 4 -14.26 6.45 -2.00
C ARG A 4 -15.04 7.58 -1.36
N THR A 5 -14.32 8.59 -0.88
CA THR A 5 -14.92 9.84 -0.44
C THR A 5 -15.18 10.76 -1.64
N ALA A 6 -16.07 11.74 -1.44
CA ALA A 6 -16.39 12.78 -2.41
C ALA A 6 -16.46 14.16 -1.72
N LEU A 7 -15.39 14.50 -0.98
CA LEU A 7 -15.32 15.72 -0.17
C LEU A 7 -14.79 16.93 -0.96
N GLY A 8 -14.38 16.74 -2.22
CA GLY A 8 -13.89 17.80 -3.08
C GLY A 8 -12.50 18.31 -2.67
N ARG A 9 -11.67 17.43 -2.09
CA ARG A 9 -10.29 17.79 -1.72
C ARG A 9 -9.44 17.96 -2.98
N PRO A 10 -8.43 18.85 -2.96
CA PRO A 10 -7.62 19.15 -4.15
C PRO A 10 -6.76 17.96 -4.60
N THR A 11 -6.51 16.99 -3.72
CA THR A 11 -5.74 15.78 -4.02
C THR A 11 -6.36 14.54 -3.38
N ARG A 12 -6.00 13.37 -3.92
CA ARG A 12 -6.53 12.06 -3.59
C ARG A 12 -5.44 11.04 -3.25
N VAL A 13 -5.66 10.29 -2.18
CA VAL A 13 -4.83 9.14 -1.77
C VAL A 13 -5.60 7.85 -2.01
N LEU A 14 -4.98 6.90 -2.70
CA LEU A 14 -5.48 5.54 -2.85
C LEU A 14 -4.82 4.62 -1.83
N LEU A 15 -5.63 3.89 -1.06
CA LEU A 15 -5.21 2.86 -0.11
C LEU A 15 -5.64 1.51 -0.67
N ALA A 16 -4.67 0.66 -1.03
CA ALA A 16 -4.93 -0.64 -1.63
C ALA A 16 -4.43 -1.77 -0.73
N GLY A 17 -5.26 -2.80 -0.57
CA GLY A 17 -4.91 -4.04 0.13
C GLY A 17 -5.57 -5.27 -0.47
N HIS A 18 -5.01 -6.45 -0.22
CA HIS A 18 -5.56 -7.71 -0.73
C HIS A 18 -6.23 -8.53 0.37
N LEU A 19 -7.37 -9.12 0.04
CA LEU A 19 -8.23 -9.83 0.97
C LEU A 19 -7.95 -11.32 1.01
N ASP A 20 -7.33 -11.88 -0.02
CA ASP A 20 -6.89 -13.26 -0.01
C ASP A 20 -5.68 -13.46 0.92
N THR A 21 -5.30 -14.72 1.04
CA THR A 21 -4.09 -15.19 1.70
C THR A 21 -3.63 -16.42 0.94
N VAL A 22 -2.37 -16.79 1.11
CA VAL A 22 -1.92 -18.16 0.82
C VAL A 22 -2.77 -19.21 1.57
N PRO A 23 -2.74 -20.48 1.14
CA PRO A 23 -3.44 -21.56 1.84
C PRO A 23 -3.08 -21.63 3.33
N VAL A 24 -4.10 -21.85 4.16
CA VAL A 24 -3.94 -22.00 5.61
C VAL A 24 -3.06 -23.22 5.92
N ALA A 25 -2.12 -23.05 6.85
CA ALA A 25 -1.15 -24.06 7.26
C ALA A 25 -1.06 -24.11 8.80
N ASP A 26 -2.11 -24.62 9.44
CA ASP A 26 -2.27 -24.73 10.91
C ASP A 26 -2.01 -23.41 11.68
N ASN A 27 -2.16 -22.29 10.98
CA ASN A 27 -1.99 -20.93 11.49
C ASN A 27 -3.33 -20.25 11.76
N LEU A 28 -4.38 -21.04 12.01
CA LEU A 28 -5.68 -20.58 12.50
C LEU A 28 -6.18 -21.50 13.62
N PRO A 29 -6.95 -20.99 14.61
CA PRO A 29 -7.35 -19.59 14.76
C PRO A 29 -6.20 -18.68 15.20
N SER A 30 -6.36 -17.37 15.00
CA SER A 30 -5.36 -16.39 15.42
C SER A 30 -5.22 -16.35 16.95
N ARG A 31 -4.00 -16.19 17.45
CA ARG A 31 -3.68 -16.14 18.89
C ARG A 31 -2.77 -14.96 19.22
N ARG A 32 -2.87 -14.48 20.45
CA ARG A 32 -1.97 -13.45 20.99
C ARG A 32 -0.91 -14.10 21.87
N SER A 33 0.29 -13.55 21.86
CA SER A 33 1.36 -13.88 22.79
C SER A 33 2.12 -12.63 23.21
N PHE A 34 2.91 -12.73 24.27
CA PHE A 34 3.81 -11.66 24.70
C PHE A 34 5.25 -12.17 24.60
N GLY A 35 6.13 -11.36 24.00
CA GLY A 35 7.57 -11.59 23.94
C GLY A 35 8.34 -10.33 24.34
N ASP A 36 9.66 -10.36 24.16
CA ASP A 36 10.54 -9.25 24.52
C ASP A 36 10.20 -7.95 23.75
N ASP A 37 9.65 -8.08 22.54
CA ASP A 37 9.21 -6.97 21.68
C ASP A 37 7.76 -6.51 21.96
N GLY A 38 7.07 -7.11 22.94
CA GLY A 38 5.70 -6.76 23.33
C GLY A 38 4.64 -7.78 22.89
N GLU A 39 3.41 -7.30 22.69
CA GLU A 39 2.28 -8.13 22.24
C GLU A 39 2.43 -8.50 20.76
N LEU A 40 2.31 -9.79 20.45
CA LEU A 40 2.38 -10.35 19.10
C LEU A 40 1.06 -11.03 18.74
N LEU A 41 0.60 -10.83 17.51
CA LEU A 41 -0.58 -11.50 16.94
C LEU A 41 -0.15 -12.52 15.88
N HIS A 42 -0.35 -13.80 16.19
CA HIS A 42 -0.06 -14.92 15.30
C HIS A 42 -1.32 -15.32 14.57
N GLY A 43 -1.21 -15.58 13.27
CA GLY A 43 -2.29 -16.17 12.48
C GLY A 43 -2.07 -16.02 10.98
N CYS A 44 -2.83 -16.76 10.19
CA CYS A 44 -2.85 -16.60 8.74
C CYS A 44 -3.26 -15.16 8.40
N GLY A 45 -2.42 -14.53 7.59
CA GLY A 45 -2.58 -13.17 7.12
C GLY A 45 -2.51 -12.05 8.16
N THR A 46 -2.14 -12.31 9.41
CA THR A 46 -1.97 -11.24 10.40
C THR A 46 -0.92 -10.22 9.97
N VAL A 47 0.09 -10.67 9.22
CA VAL A 47 1.06 -9.80 8.54
C VAL A 47 0.56 -9.51 7.12
N ASP A 48 0.35 -10.55 6.32
CA ASP A 48 0.06 -10.47 4.89
C ASP A 48 -1.40 -10.83 4.52
N MET A 49 -2.30 -9.89 4.27
CA MET A 49 -2.15 -8.43 4.39
C MET A 49 -3.14 -7.82 5.39
N LYS A 50 -3.71 -8.65 6.28
CA LYS A 50 -4.85 -8.24 7.11
C LYS A 50 -4.50 -7.14 8.12
N SER A 51 -3.23 -7.00 8.52
CA SER A 51 -2.80 -5.84 9.33
C SER A 51 -2.91 -4.52 8.55
N GLY A 52 -2.41 -4.48 7.32
CA GLY A 52 -2.53 -3.33 6.43
C GLY A 52 -3.99 -2.99 6.17
N ASP A 53 -4.80 -4.00 5.86
CA ASP A 53 -6.24 -3.82 5.64
C ASP A 53 -6.95 -3.23 6.86
N ALA A 54 -6.66 -3.77 8.05
CA ALA A 54 -7.25 -3.30 9.30
C ALA A 54 -6.87 -1.83 9.57
N VAL A 55 -5.64 -1.43 9.28
CA VAL A 55 -5.21 -0.03 9.39
C VAL A 55 -6.00 0.86 8.44
N PHE A 56 -6.15 0.48 7.17
CA PHE A 56 -6.91 1.29 6.20
C PHE A 56 -8.38 1.40 6.55
N LEU A 57 -9.01 0.29 6.97
CA LEU A 57 -10.41 0.30 7.43
C LEU A 57 -10.57 1.17 8.67
N HIS A 58 -9.63 1.11 9.62
CA HIS A 58 -9.64 1.96 10.80
C HIS A 58 -9.56 3.45 10.42
N LEU A 59 -8.68 3.82 9.49
CA LEU A 59 -8.58 5.21 9.01
C LEU A 59 -9.87 5.66 8.33
N ALA A 60 -10.47 4.82 7.48
CA ALA A 60 -11.75 5.15 6.83
C ALA A 60 -12.90 5.33 7.83
N ALA A 61 -12.89 4.56 8.91
CA ALA A 61 -13.93 4.61 9.94
C ALA A 61 -13.75 5.76 10.95
N THR A 62 -12.54 6.28 11.12
CA THR A 62 -12.21 7.23 12.20
C THR A 62 -11.76 8.61 11.74
N LEU A 63 -11.44 8.79 10.46
CA LEU A 63 -11.13 10.09 9.89
C LEU A 63 -12.38 10.77 9.32
N ASP A 64 -13.00 11.64 10.11
CA ASP A 64 -14.19 12.39 9.69
C ASP A 64 -13.89 13.42 8.58
N ALA A 65 -12.69 14.03 8.63
CA ALA A 65 -12.30 15.11 7.73
C ALA A 65 -10.86 14.93 7.23
N PRO A 66 -10.59 13.92 6.38
CA PRO A 66 -9.26 13.72 5.82
C PRO A 66 -8.82 14.93 4.98
N ALA A 67 -7.52 15.23 5.00
CA ALA A 67 -6.92 16.32 4.23
C ALA A 67 -7.00 16.08 2.71
N HIS A 68 -7.10 14.81 2.31
CA HIS A 68 -7.20 14.33 0.94
C HIS A 68 -8.47 13.51 0.77
N ASP A 69 -9.00 13.47 -0.45
CA ASP A 69 -10.03 12.48 -0.75
C ASP A 69 -9.39 11.09 -0.73
N LEU A 70 -10.09 10.11 -0.19
CA LEU A 70 -9.61 8.75 -0.06
C LEU A 70 -10.30 7.84 -1.07
N THR A 71 -9.56 6.90 -1.63
CA THR A 71 -10.11 5.73 -2.34
C THR A 71 -9.54 4.48 -1.68
N LEU A 72 -10.41 3.56 -1.30
CA LEU A 72 -10.05 2.28 -0.72
C LEU A 72 -10.34 1.18 -1.73
N VAL A 73 -9.32 0.36 -1.99
CA VAL A 73 -9.38 -0.77 -2.90
C VAL A 73 -8.96 -2.02 -2.14
N PHE A 74 -9.93 -2.87 -1.81
CA PHE A 74 -9.65 -4.19 -1.24
C PHE A 74 -9.92 -5.24 -2.31
N TYR A 75 -8.87 -5.79 -2.91
CA TYR A 75 -8.98 -6.69 -4.05
C TYR A 75 -8.68 -8.14 -3.65
N ASP A 76 -8.99 -9.08 -4.52
CA ASP A 76 -8.78 -10.51 -4.35
C ASP A 76 -7.76 -11.04 -5.36
N CYS A 77 -7.32 -12.29 -5.15
CA CYS A 77 -6.46 -13.03 -6.07
C CYS A 77 -5.09 -12.35 -6.30
N GLU A 78 -4.52 -11.76 -5.25
CA GLU A 78 -3.13 -11.33 -5.26
C GLU A 78 -2.18 -12.55 -5.28
N GLU A 79 -2.50 -13.56 -4.48
CA GLU A 79 -1.62 -14.69 -4.13
C GLU A 79 -1.65 -15.84 -5.16
N ILE A 80 -2.22 -15.56 -6.35
CA ILE A 80 -2.37 -16.51 -7.44
C ILE A 80 -1.93 -15.89 -8.77
N GLU A 81 -2.07 -16.66 -9.85
CA GLU A 81 -1.67 -16.24 -11.19
C GLU A 81 -2.21 -14.84 -11.57
N ALA A 82 -1.32 -14.00 -12.10
CA ALA A 82 -1.60 -12.58 -12.37
C ALA A 82 -2.83 -12.33 -13.27
N ALA A 83 -3.22 -13.31 -14.09
CA ALA A 83 -4.43 -13.21 -14.93
C ALA A 83 -5.74 -13.16 -14.11
N ALA A 84 -5.72 -13.67 -12.88
CA ALA A 84 -6.85 -13.65 -11.96
C ALA A 84 -6.85 -12.43 -11.03
N ASN A 85 -5.75 -11.65 -11.01
CA ASN A 85 -5.54 -10.56 -10.06
C ASN A 85 -6.67 -9.52 -10.10
N GLY A 86 -7.30 -9.29 -8.94
CA GLY A 86 -8.42 -8.38 -8.77
C GLY A 86 -8.08 -6.94 -9.13
N LEU A 87 -6.88 -6.47 -8.80
CA LEU A 87 -6.43 -5.12 -9.14
C LEU A 87 -6.27 -4.96 -10.66
N GLY A 88 -5.72 -5.96 -11.35
CA GLY A 88 -5.64 -5.98 -12.82
C GLY A 88 -7.01 -6.00 -13.50
N ARG A 89 -8.02 -6.62 -12.88
CA ARG A 89 -9.42 -6.52 -13.36
C ARG A 89 -9.97 -5.11 -13.18
N ILE A 90 -9.74 -4.48 -12.03
CA ILE A 90 -10.16 -3.09 -11.77
C ILE A 90 -9.48 -2.12 -12.72
N GLU A 91 -8.19 -2.27 -12.98
CA GLU A 91 -7.45 -1.42 -13.93
C GLU A 91 -8.09 -1.46 -15.32
N ARG A 92 -8.43 -2.66 -15.81
CA ARG A 92 -9.01 -2.84 -17.14
C ARG A 92 -10.45 -2.35 -17.23
N ASP A 93 -11.28 -2.69 -16.25
CA ASP A 93 -12.73 -2.55 -16.36
C ASP A 93 -13.25 -1.27 -15.65
N LEU A 94 -12.49 -0.75 -14.68
CA LEU A 94 -12.85 0.37 -13.82
C LEU A 94 -11.67 1.34 -13.57
N PRO A 95 -10.92 1.78 -14.60
CA PRO A 95 -9.67 2.53 -14.45
C PRO A 95 -9.82 3.83 -13.64
N ASP A 96 -10.99 4.47 -13.70
CA ASP A 96 -11.28 5.70 -12.96
C ASP A 96 -11.26 5.52 -11.44
N TRP A 97 -11.42 4.29 -10.95
CA TRP A 97 -11.26 3.96 -9.52
C TRP A 97 -9.81 3.98 -9.07
N LEU A 98 -8.85 3.86 -9.98
CA LEU A 98 -7.41 3.86 -9.64
C LEU A 98 -6.77 5.25 -9.77
N ARG A 99 -7.55 6.29 -10.11
CA ARG A 99 -7.04 7.66 -10.21
C ARG A 99 -6.79 8.25 -8.83
N ALA A 100 -5.53 8.53 -8.54
CA ALA A 100 -5.08 9.20 -7.32
C ALA A 100 -3.75 9.94 -7.56
N ASP A 101 -3.42 10.88 -6.68
CA ASP A 101 -2.12 11.58 -6.70
C ASP A 101 -1.01 10.73 -6.07
N VAL A 102 -1.37 9.84 -5.15
CA VAL A 102 -0.48 8.85 -4.55
C VAL A 102 -1.25 7.58 -4.19
N ALA A 103 -0.61 6.43 -4.34
CA ALA A 103 -1.12 5.14 -3.91
C ALA A 103 -0.24 4.58 -2.79
N ILE A 104 -0.86 4.03 -1.76
CA ILE A 104 -0.23 3.31 -0.66
C ILE A 104 -0.77 1.88 -0.70
N LEU A 105 0.14 0.92 -0.86
CA LEU A 105 -0.18 -0.50 -0.79
C LEU A 105 0.10 -0.98 0.64
N GLY A 106 -0.81 -1.77 1.21
CA GLY A 106 -0.75 -2.22 2.60
C GLY A 106 0.26 -3.34 2.89
N GLU A 107 1.17 -3.62 1.95
CA GLU A 107 2.13 -4.71 2.08
C GLU A 107 2.99 -4.59 3.35
N PRO A 108 3.33 -5.72 3.98
CA PRO A 108 4.07 -5.72 5.22
C PRO A 108 5.50 -5.19 5.02
N SER A 109 5.77 -4.01 5.58
CA SER A 109 7.07 -3.34 5.52
C SER A 109 7.74 -3.16 6.90
N GLY A 110 7.11 -3.65 7.97
CA GLY A 110 7.57 -3.41 9.35
C GLY A 110 7.50 -1.93 9.76
N GLY A 111 6.58 -1.14 9.18
CA GLY A 111 6.42 0.29 9.45
C GLY A 111 7.43 1.18 8.72
N TYR A 112 8.17 0.63 7.76
CA TYR A 112 8.98 1.39 6.82
C TYR A 112 8.17 1.75 5.57
N ILE A 113 8.60 2.80 4.87
CA ILE A 113 8.10 3.15 3.54
C ILE A 113 9.06 2.52 2.54
N GLU A 114 8.52 1.65 1.70
CA GLU A 114 9.24 1.08 0.55
C GLU A 114 8.70 1.77 -0.72
N ALA A 115 9.55 2.59 -1.34
CA ALA A 115 9.13 3.42 -2.47
C ALA A 115 9.15 2.63 -3.79
N GLY A 116 7.95 2.25 -4.25
CA GLY A 116 7.76 1.49 -5.48
C GLY A 116 8.24 0.04 -5.36
N CYS A 117 8.20 -0.69 -6.48
CA CYS A 117 8.74 -2.04 -6.57
C CYS A 117 9.50 -2.23 -7.90
N GLN A 118 10.33 -3.26 -7.95
CA GLN A 118 10.92 -3.71 -9.21
C GLN A 118 9.94 -4.63 -9.94
N GLY A 119 9.89 -4.55 -11.26
CA GLY A 119 9.02 -5.42 -12.06
C GLY A 119 9.46 -6.88 -12.00
N HIS A 120 8.50 -7.79 -11.84
CA HIS A 120 8.71 -9.22 -12.01
C HIS A 120 8.24 -9.67 -13.40
N ALA A 121 9.07 -10.41 -14.13
CA ALA A 121 8.69 -11.02 -15.39
C ALA A 121 8.57 -12.54 -15.20
N ALA A 122 7.34 -13.04 -15.14
CA ALA A 122 7.11 -14.47 -15.24
C ALA A 122 7.61 -14.97 -16.62
N ARG A 123 8.37 -16.05 -16.67
CA ARG A 123 8.81 -16.67 -17.94
C ARG A 123 7.58 -17.07 -18.74
N GLY A 124 7.32 -16.38 -19.84
CA GLY A 124 6.23 -16.73 -20.75
C GLY A 124 6.49 -18.03 -21.49
N ASP A 125 5.43 -18.78 -21.77
CA ASP A 125 5.44 -19.91 -22.72
C ASP A 125 5.98 -19.41 -24.07
N PRO A 126 7.05 -20.03 -24.63
CA PRO A 126 7.66 -19.62 -25.89
C PRO A 126 6.69 -19.65 -27.10
N ARG A 127 5.51 -20.24 -26.97
CA ARG A 127 4.49 -20.29 -28.03
C ARG A 127 3.57 -19.07 -28.11
N ARG A 128 3.58 -18.16 -27.13
CA ARG A 128 2.77 -16.93 -27.18
C ARG A 128 3.52 -15.77 -27.84
N ARG A 129 3.21 -15.53 -29.12
CA ARG A 129 3.69 -14.37 -29.90
C ARG A 129 3.30 -13.07 -29.20
N ARG A 130 4.29 -12.25 -28.81
CA ARG A 130 4.11 -10.97 -28.11
C ARG A 130 3.42 -9.93 -29.01
N LEU A 131 2.33 -9.32 -28.55
CA LEU A 131 1.97 -7.95 -28.95
C LEU A 131 2.72 -6.97 -28.05
N ALA A 132 3.37 -5.96 -28.63
CA ALA A 132 4.07 -4.91 -27.90
C ALA A 132 3.07 -3.96 -27.21
N PRO A 133 3.24 -3.62 -25.92
CA PRO A 133 2.42 -2.60 -25.29
C PRO A 133 2.84 -1.20 -25.75
N ARG A 134 1.84 -0.38 -26.13
CA ARG A 134 1.98 1.06 -26.32
C ARG A 134 1.93 1.74 -24.95
N HIS A 135 2.92 2.59 -24.67
CA HIS A 135 3.00 3.44 -23.47
C HIS A 135 1.75 4.32 -23.29
N PRO A 136 1.38 4.61 -22.04
CA PRO A 136 0.92 5.93 -21.68
C PRO A 136 1.90 6.64 -20.74
N VAL A 137 1.92 7.97 -20.92
CA VAL A 137 2.82 8.96 -20.35
C VAL A 137 2.40 9.34 -18.92
N GLY A 138 3.39 9.43 -18.02
CA GLY A 138 3.53 10.58 -17.11
C GLY A 138 2.91 10.51 -15.70
N ALA A 139 3.60 9.86 -14.77
CA ALA A 139 3.56 10.26 -13.35
C ALA A 139 4.94 10.86 -12.99
N ARG A 140 4.96 12.15 -12.58
CA ARG A 140 6.18 12.83 -12.14
C ARG A 140 6.40 12.55 -10.65
N PRO A 141 7.60 12.11 -10.21
CA PRO A 141 7.91 12.02 -8.80
C PRO A 141 8.05 13.43 -8.19
N VAL A 142 7.41 13.66 -7.04
CA VAL A 142 7.56 14.90 -6.26
C VAL A 142 8.82 14.78 -5.41
N ALA A 143 9.85 15.56 -5.78
CA ALA A 143 11.08 15.68 -4.99
C ALA A 143 10.83 16.53 -3.74
N GLY A 144 10.95 15.92 -2.55
CA GLY A 144 11.08 16.65 -1.29
C GLY A 144 12.35 17.50 -1.30
N ARG A 145 12.22 18.79 -1.05
CA ARG A 145 13.28 19.80 -1.15
C ARG A 145 14.26 19.70 0.03
N GLY A 146 15.17 18.73 -0.01
CA GLY A 146 16.38 18.69 0.83
C GLY A 146 17.52 19.46 0.16
N ARG A 147 18.18 20.35 0.89
CA ARG A 147 19.30 21.17 0.37
C ARG A 147 20.47 20.26 -0.07
N ARG A 148 20.97 20.49 -1.29
CA ARG A 148 22.01 19.71 -1.98
C ARG A 148 23.37 19.81 -1.29
N GLY A 149 24.00 18.67 -1.04
CA GLY A 149 25.41 18.44 -1.37
C GLY A 149 25.43 17.71 -2.72
N SER A 150 26.25 18.19 -3.66
CA SER A 150 26.35 17.73 -5.03
C SER A 150 26.87 16.29 -5.13
N ASP A 151 26.16 15.42 -5.82
CA ASP A 151 26.75 14.41 -6.72
C ASP A 151 25.70 13.97 -7.75
N HIS A 152 26.18 13.73 -8.98
CA HIS A 152 25.40 13.45 -10.19
C HIS A 152 24.98 11.97 -10.19
N VAL A 153 23.68 11.67 -10.33
CA VAL A 153 23.17 10.28 -10.46
C VAL A 153 22.57 10.10 -11.86
N PRO A 154 22.99 9.09 -12.64
CA PRO A 154 22.51 8.87 -13.99
C PRO A 154 21.07 8.31 -14.02
N ALA A 155 20.34 8.64 -15.08
CA ALA A 155 18.99 8.16 -15.33
C ALA A 155 18.98 6.64 -15.59
N GLY A 156 18.34 5.87 -14.70
CA GLY A 156 18.16 4.42 -14.89
C GLY A 156 18.02 3.58 -13.61
N ALA A 157 18.32 4.13 -12.44
CA ALA A 157 18.13 3.41 -11.17
C ALA A 157 16.77 3.79 -10.53
N GLY A 158 15.86 2.82 -10.42
CA GLY A 158 14.69 2.97 -9.54
C GLY A 158 15.16 3.22 -8.11
N PHE A 159 14.73 4.33 -7.51
CA PHE A 159 15.11 4.66 -6.14
C PHE A 159 14.30 3.82 -5.15
N ALA A 160 14.82 2.63 -4.80
CA ALA A 160 14.30 1.82 -3.71
C ALA A 160 14.88 2.34 -2.38
N GLY A 161 14.29 3.39 -1.84
CA GLY A 161 14.62 3.91 -0.51
C GLY A 161 13.72 3.30 0.57
N ARG A 162 14.29 2.92 1.72
CA ARG A 162 13.54 2.59 2.94
C ARG A 162 13.53 3.80 3.87
N TYR A 163 12.35 4.38 4.13
CA TYR A 163 12.22 5.50 5.06
C TYR A 163 11.38 5.08 6.27
N ARG A 164 11.86 5.30 7.49
CA ARG A 164 11.05 4.99 8.68
C ARG A 164 10.09 6.14 8.97
N TYR A 165 8.79 5.88 9.00
CA TYR A 165 7.85 6.84 9.55
C TYR A 165 8.01 6.89 11.07
N ARG A 166 8.35 8.05 11.64
CA ARG A 166 8.42 8.28 13.08
C ARG A 166 7.14 9.01 13.50
N ALA A 167 6.18 8.28 14.05
CA ALA A 167 5.01 8.90 14.67
C ALA A 167 5.47 9.73 15.88
N ASP A 168 5.20 11.04 15.86
CA ASP A 168 5.53 11.94 16.96
C ASP A 168 4.58 11.63 18.14
N ARG A 169 5.11 10.98 19.19
CA ARG A 169 4.35 10.76 20.44
C ARG A 169 4.19 12.10 21.16
N ARG A 170 3.22 12.91 20.75
CA ARG A 170 2.82 14.09 21.53
C ARG A 170 2.24 13.63 22.86
N ARG A 171 3.00 13.89 23.93
CA ARG A 171 2.58 13.69 25.32
C ARG A 171 1.28 14.45 25.58
N ARG A 172 0.19 13.73 25.86
CA ARG A 172 -0.98 14.31 26.54
C ARG A 172 -0.59 14.55 28.00
N GLY A 173 0.02 15.69 28.29
CA GLY A 173 0.19 16.20 29.64
C GLY A 173 -1.04 17.01 30.02
N GLY A 174 -1.88 16.48 30.90
CA GLY A 174 -3.06 17.15 31.42
C GLY A 174 -2.70 18.40 32.20
N ALA A 175 -3.36 19.50 31.88
CA ALA A 175 -3.43 20.69 32.72
C ALA A 175 -4.64 20.52 33.67
N GLY A 176 -4.38 20.09 34.90
CA GLY A 176 -5.31 20.19 36.02
C GLY A 176 -4.70 21.09 37.09
N ARG A 177 -5.05 22.38 37.06
CA ARG A 177 -4.87 23.29 38.19
C ARG A 177 -6.21 23.44 38.89
N ARG A 178 -6.32 22.95 40.12
CA ARG A 178 -6.78 23.63 41.35
C ARG A 178 -7.08 22.58 42.41
#